data_AF-A0A5N6APM6-F1
#
_entry.id   AF-A0A5N6APM6-F1
#
_cell.length_a   1.000
_cell.length_b   1.000
_cell.length_c   1.000
_cell.angle_alpha   90.00
_cell.angle_beta   90.00
_cell.angle_gamma   90.00
#
_symmetry.space_group_name_H-M   'P 1'
#
loop_
_entity.id
_entity.type
_entity.pdbx_description
1 polymer ?
#
loop_
_entity_poly.entity_id
_entity_poly.type
_entity_poly.pdbx_seq_one_letter_code
_entity_poly.pdbx_strand_id
1 'polypeptide(L)' 'MNTETRTIVTAVGDGATAARQARYGRLPDRVSHDDLVEEREGSPSGSTRGTDFTPWQWTHTACLAIDLVP' A
#
# COMPACT_ATOMS: atom_id res chain seq x y z
N MET A 1 2.12 27.55 6.73
CA MET A 1 3.16 26.91 5.89
C MET A 1 2.75 25.49 5.50
N ASN A 2 1.52 25.26 5.06
CA ASN A 2 0.97 23.93 4.72
C ASN A 2 0.34 23.88 3.33
N THR A 3 0.23 25.03 2.66
CA THR A 3 -0.38 25.16 1.33
C THR A 3 0.60 24.77 0.22
N GLU A 4 1.88 25.16 0.33
CA GLU A 4 2.91 24.82 -0.66
C GLU A 4 3.17 23.31 -0.73
N THR A 5 3.28 22.62 0.41
CA THR A 5 3.48 21.17 0.45
C THR A 5 2.33 20.42 -0.24
N ARG A 6 1.10 20.90 -0.09
CA ARG A 6 -0.08 20.32 -0.73
C ARG A 6 -0.02 20.50 -2.25
N THR A 7 0.35 21.69 -2.73
CA THR A 7 0.49 21.98 -4.16
C THR A 7 1.59 21.15 -4.84
N ILE A 8 2.73 20.95 -4.17
CA ILE A 8 3.86 20.18 -4.71
C ILE A 8 3.50 18.69 -4.83
N VAL A 9 2.80 18.12 -3.84
CA VAL A 9 2.33 16.73 -3.87
C VAL A 9 1.30 16.51 -4.98
N THR A 10 0.38 17.47 -5.20
CA THR A 10 -0.59 17.40 -6.29
C THR A 10 0.09 17.49 -7.67
N ALA A 11 1.03 18.43 -7.85
CA ALA A 11 1.75 18.59 -9.14
C ALA A 11 2.64 17.37 -9.49
N VAL A 12 3.31 16.77 -8.51
CA VAL A 12 4.07 15.51 -8.69
C VAL A 12 3.14 14.33 -8.99
N GLY A 13 1.98 14.26 -8.32
CA GLY A 13 0.95 13.25 -8.56
C GLY A 13 0.38 13.32 -9.98
N ASP A 14 0.12 14.53 -10.48
CA ASP A 14 -0.50 14.77 -11.78
C ASP A 14 0.44 14.38 -12.94
N GLY A 15 1.73 14.77 -12.87
CA GLY A 15 2.72 14.43 -13.89
C GLY A 15 2.99 12.93 -13.99
N ALA A 16 3.15 12.25 -12.85
CA ALA A 16 3.32 10.80 -12.82
C ALA A 16 2.06 10.06 -13.29
N THR A 17 0.87 10.59 -13.00
CA THR A 17 -0.40 10.05 -13.49
C THR A 17 -0.50 10.18 -15.02
N ALA A 18 -0.18 11.35 -15.59
CA ALA A 18 -0.18 11.58 -17.03
C ALA A 18 0.76 10.62 -17.78
N ALA A 19 1.98 10.41 -17.27
CA ALA A 19 2.94 9.48 -17.86
C ALA A 19 2.43 8.02 -17.87
N ARG A 20 1.68 7.61 -16.84
CA ARG A 20 1.05 6.27 -16.79
C ARG A 20 -0.12 6.18 -17.77
N GLN A 21 -0.99 7.18 -17.84
CA GLN A 21 -2.12 7.22 -18.77
C GLN A 21 -1.66 7.19 -20.24
N ALA A 22 -0.55 7.85 -20.57
CA ALA A 22 0.04 7.80 -21.91
C ALA A 22 0.61 6.42 -22.26
N ARG A 23 1.14 5.67 -21.26
CA ARG A 23 1.70 4.33 -21.46
C ARG A 23 0.64 3.23 -21.48
N TYR A 24 -0.37 3.34 -20.64
CA TYR A 24 -1.32 2.26 -20.33
C TYR A 24 -2.77 2.58 -20.73
N GLY A 25 -3.04 3.79 -21.22
CA GLY A 25 -4.39 4.24 -21.53
C GLY A 25 -5.20 4.60 -20.28
N ARG A 26 -6.51 4.79 -20.48
CA ARG A 26 -7.46 5.14 -19.42
C ARG A 26 -7.68 3.97 -18.46
N LEU A 27 -7.66 4.25 -17.16
CA LEU A 27 -8.03 3.27 -16.14
C LEU A 27 -9.50 2.81 -16.36
N PRO A 28 -9.77 1.50 -16.35
CA PRO A 28 -11.14 0.98 -16.39
C PRO A 28 -11.97 1.51 -15.22
N ASP A 29 -13.28 1.42 -15.35
CA ASP A 29 -14.18 1.72 -14.25
C ASP A 29 -13.88 0.79 -13.06
N ARG A 30 -14.06 1.31 -11.84
CA ARG A 30 -13.81 0.51 -10.64
C ARG A 30 -14.82 -0.62 -10.56
N VAL A 31 -14.29 -1.83 -10.40
CA VAL A 31 -15.07 -3.03 -10.10
C VAL A 31 -15.41 -3.03 -8.60
N SER A 32 -16.59 -3.53 -8.22
CA SER A 32 -16.94 -3.68 -6.81
C SER A 32 -15.93 -4.59 -6.12
N HIS A 33 -15.59 -4.30 -4.87
CA HIS A 33 -14.71 -5.16 -4.09
C HIS A 33 -15.25 -6.59 -4.01
N ASP A 34 -16.57 -6.74 -3.89
CA ASP A 34 -17.23 -8.05 -3.80
C ASP A 34 -17.03 -8.90 -5.07
N ASP A 35 -16.84 -8.27 -6.23
CA ASP A 35 -16.56 -8.99 -7.48
C ASP A 35 -15.06 -9.30 -7.65
N LEU A 36 -14.19 -8.78 -6.77
CA LEU A 36 -12.74 -8.96 -6.80
C LEU A 36 -12.26 -10.03 -5.82
N VAL A 37 -13.14 -10.59 -5.01
CA VAL A 37 -12.81 -11.56 -3.96
C VAL A 37 -13.53 -12.88 -4.18
N GLU A 38 -12.88 -13.96 -3.77
CA GLU A 38 -13.45 -15.30 -3.77
C GLU A 38 -13.56 -15.81 -2.34
N GLU A 39 -14.67 -16.46 -2.02
CA GLU A 39 -14.87 -17.06 -0.70
C GLU A 39 -13.93 -18.25 -0.49
N ARG A 40 -13.28 -18.30 0.68
CA ARG A 40 -12.45 -19.42 1.09
C ARG A 40 -12.78 -19.79 2.53
N GLU A 41 -12.79 -21.10 2.81
CA GLU A 41 -12.99 -21.61 4.15
C GLU A 41 -11.92 -21.04 5.10
N GLY A 42 -12.38 -20.25 6.08
CA GLY A 42 -11.53 -19.67 7.10
C GLY A 42 -11.28 -20.67 8.22
N SER A 43 -10.01 -21.07 8.42
CA SER A 43 -9.64 -21.81 9.63
C SER A 43 -9.22 -20.83 10.74
N PRO A 44 -9.51 -21.13 12.02
CA PRO A 44 -9.03 -20.35 13.15
C PRO A 44 -7.49 -20.21 13.22
N SER A 45 -6.78 -21.06 12.47
CA SER A 45 -5.33 -21.10 12.38
C SER A 45 -4.77 -20.39 11.14
N GLY A 46 -5.49 -19.44 10.55
CA GLY A 46 -4.97 -18.55 9.50
C GLY A 46 -3.70 -17.79 9.89
N SER A 47 -3.21 -17.93 11.13
CA SER A 47 -1.83 -17.69 11.46
C SER A 47 -0.97 -18.91 11.09
N THR A 48 -0.49 -18.96 9.85
CA THR A 48 0.91 -19.36 9.66
C THR A 48 1.76 -18.25 10.27
N ARG A 49 1.66 -18.03 11.59
CA ARG A 49 2.66 -17.31 12.36
C ARG A 49 3.83 -18.25 12.30
N GLY A 50 4.63 -18.12 11.24
CA GLY A 50 5.92 -18.77 11.16
C GLY A 50 6.58 -18.53 12.50
N THR A 51 6.77 -19.59 13.27
CA THR A 51 7.38 -19.55 14.59
C THR A 51 8.87 -19.21 14.52
N ASP A 52 9.34 -18.82 13.33
CA ASP A 52 10.72 -18.49 13.04
C ASP A 52 10.96 -16.99 13.21
N PHE A 53 10.39 -16.39 14.27
CA PHE A 53 10.80 -15.06 14.67
C PHE A 53 12.25 -15.14 15.15
N THR A 54 13.18 -14.86 14.25
CA THR A 54 14.62 -14.83 14.55
C THR A 54 14.97 -13.43 15.08
N PRO A 55 15.88 -13.28 16.06
CA PRO A 55 16.23 -11.97 16.65
C PRO A 55 16.63 -10.90 15.61
N TRP A 56 17.18 -11.31 14.48
CA TRP A 56 17.55 -10.45 13.35
C TRP A 56 16.37 -9.75 12.66
N GLN A 57 15.14 -10.25 12.82
CA GLN A 57 13.95 -9.71 12.18
C GLN A 57 13.46 -8.40 12.81
N TRP A 58 13.88 -8.07 14.05
CA TRP A 58 13.67 -6.74 14.65
C TRP A 58 14.44 -5.65 13.91
N THR A 59 15.61 -5.96 13.35
CA THR A 59 16.43 -4.98 12.62
C THR A 59 15.74 -4.48 11.34
N HIS A 60 14.92 -5.30 10.69
CA HIS A 60 14.20 -4.93 9.46
C HIS A 60 12.90 -4.16 9.72
N THR A 61 12.30 -4.35 10.89
CA THR A 61 11.04 -3.67 11.27
C THR A 61 11.27 -2.37 12.05
N ALA A 62 12.51 -2.08 12.46
CA ALA A 62 12.86 -0.86 13.16
C ALA A 62 12.55 0.42 12.34
N CYS A 63 12.77 0.41 11.03
CA CYS A 63 12.45 1.58 10.19
C CYS A 63 10.94 1.87 10.15
N LEU A 64 10.11 0.83 10.05
CA LEU A 64 8.65 0.97 10.09
C LEU A 64 8.16 1.47 11.46
N ALA A 65 8.79 1.01 12.53
CA ALA A 65 8.46 1.45 13.89
C ALA A 65 8.78 2.95 14.10
N ILE A 66 9.87 3.47 13.53
CA ILE A 66 10.26 4.88 13.61
C ILE A 66 9.25 5.78 12.86
N ASP A 67 8.79 5.36 11.67
CA ASP A 67 7.83 6.12 10.87
C ASP A 67 6.42 6.24 11.50
N LEU A 68 6.10 5.34 12.44
CA LEU A 68 4.81 5.28 13.13
C LEU A 68 4.83 5.94 14.52
N VAL A 69 5.96 6.50 14.96
CA VAL A 69 6.02 7.30 16.18
C VAL A 69 5.30 8.64 15.94
N PRO A 70 4.38 9.08 16.83
CA PRO A 70 3.59 10.29 16.64
C PRO A 70 4.41 11.59 16.61
#